data_AF-A0A2P4T7W7-F1
#
_entry.id   AF-A0A2P4T7W7-F1
#
_cell.length_a   1.000
_cell.length_b   1.000
_cell.length_c   1.000
_cell.angle_alpha   90.00
_cell.angle_beta   90.00
_cell.angle_gamma   90.00
#
_symmetry.space_group_name_H-M   'P 1'
#
loop_
_entity.id
_entity.type
_entity.pdbx_description
1 polymer ?
#
loop_
_entity_poly.entity_id
_entity_poly.type
_entity_poly.pdbx_seq_one_letter_code
_entity_poly.pdbx_strand_id
1 'polypeptide(L)'
;MDSLDHMLTDPLELGPCGDGNGARIMEDCLLGTTRVSLPEDLLEDPEIFFEVVSLSTWQEVLTDAQQEHLKTFLPHFPENNREHQNKIISALFSGENFRFGNPLHIAQKLFRDGHFNPEVVKYRQLCLKSQYKRYLSSQQQYFYRLLKQILASRNVSIFGAQPALPCVL
;
A
#
# COMPACT_ATOMS: atom_id res chain seq x y z
N MET A 1 -16.20 20.61 -8.57
CA MET A 1 -15.73 19.32 -9.12
C MET A 1 -14.29 19.49 -9.59
N ASP A 2 -13.46 20.27 -8.85
CA ASP A 2 -12.44 21.12 -9.48
C ASP A 2 -11.00 20.81 -9.02
N SER A 3 -10.85 19.99 -7.97
CA SER A 3 -9.53 19.55 -7.48
C SER A 3 -8.97 18.36 -8.28
N LEU A 4 -9.84 17.60 -8.96
CA LEU A 4 -9.48 16.37 -9.67
C LEU A 4 -8.95 16.60 -11.09
N ASP A 5 -9.47 17.62 -11.79
CA ASP A 5 -8.94 17.97 -13.12
C ASP A 5 -7.54 18.58 -13.01
N HIS A 6 -7.27 19.36 -11.95
CA HIS A 6 -5.91 19.88 -11.71
C HIS A 6 -4.87 18.76 -11.55
N MET A 7 -5.19 17.67 -10.86
CA MET A 7 -4.26 16.55 -10.66
C MET A 7 -3.98 15.71 -11.91
N LEU A 8 -4.88 15.73 -12.90
CA LEU A 8 -4.74 15.00 -14.17
C LEU A 8 -4.14 15.86 -15.29
N THR A 9 -4.12 17.19 -15.11
CA THR A 9 -3.67 18.14 -16.13
C THR A 9 -2.29 18.72 -15.82
N ASP A 10 -1.82 18.66 -14.57
CA ASP A 10 -0.44 19.06 -14.26
C ASP A 10 0.55 18.00 -14.74
N PRO A 11 1.54 18.38 -15.58
CA PRO A 11 2.70 17.55 -15.86
C PRO A 11 3.31 17.06 -14.53
N LEU A 12 3.84 15.84 -14.52
CA LEU A 12 4.74 15.42 -13.44
C LEU A 12 5.97 16.35 -13.50
N GLU A 13 5.94 17.45 -12.75
CA GLU A 13 7.12 18.27 -12.52
C GLU A 13 8.12 17.41 -11.76
N LEU A 14 9.00 16.76 -12.51
CA LEU A 14 10.22 16.19 -11.99
C LEU A 14 10.96 17.33 -11.29
N GLY A 15 10.89 17.35 -9.97
CA GLY A 15 11.70 18.26 -9.15
C GLY A 15 13.17 18.16 -9.57
N PRO A 16 13.96 19.23 -9.38
CA PRO A 16 15.31 19.33 -9.92
C PRO A 16 16.13 18.12 -9.48
N CYS A 17 16.66 17.38 -10.45
CA CYS A 17 17.70 16.38 -10.21
C CYS A 17 18.84 17.10 -9.47
N GLY A 18 19.16 16.61 -8.27
CA GLY A 18 20.17 17.20 -7.40
C GLY A 18 21.46 17.47 -8.16
N ASP A 19 21.84 18.75 -8.19
CA ASP A 19 23.05 19.22 -8.83
C ASP A 19 24.27 18.67 -8.07
N GLY A 20 25.23 18.13 -8.82
CA GLY A 20 26.38 17.43 -8.28
C GLY A 20 27.26 18.35 -7.44
N ASN A 21 27.26 18.18 -6.13
CA ASN A 21 28.33 18.65 -5.26
C ASN A 21 28.35 17.81 -3.99
N GLY A 22 29.54 17.34 -3.59
CA GLY A 22 29.77 16.35 -2.50
C GLY A 22 29.42 16.80 -1.08
N ALA A 23 28.18 17.22 -0.85
CA ALA A 23 27.59 17.56 0.44
C ALA A 23 26.39 16.65 0.68
N ARG A 24 26.51 15.73 1.65
CA ARG A 24 25.45 14.88 2.25
C ARG A 24 24.11 14.95 1.53
N ILE A 25 23.92 14.07 0.55
CA ILE A 25 22.72 14.02 -0.27
C ILE A 25 21.55 13.60 0.64
N MET A 26 20.49 14.41 0.68
CA MET A 26 19.26 14.13 1.42
C MET A 26 18.16 13.82 0.41
N GLU A 27 17.44 12.71 0.61
CA GLU A 27 16.31 12.31 -0.22
C GLU A 27 14.98 12.77 0.41
N ASP A 28 14.14 13.42 -0.40
CA ASP A 28 12.80 13.82 0.01
C ASP A 28 11.83 12.62 0.01
N CYS A 29 11.41 12.21 1.20
CA CYS A 29 10.46 11.14 1.42
C CYS A 29 9.09 11.68 1.86
N LEU A 30 8.01 11.18 1.27
CA LEU A 30 6.63 11.45 1.66
C LEU A 30 6.09 10.29 2.50
N LEU A 31 6.08 10.47 3.82
CA LEU A 31 5.50 9.51 4.77
C LEU A 31 4.10 9.98 5.15
N GLY A 32 3.09 9.34 4.56
CA GLY A 32 1.69 9.74 4.74
C GLY A 32 1.42 11.09 4.08
N THR A 33 1.23 12.14 4.89
CA THR A 33 1.06 13.53 4.44
C THR A 33 2.28 14.40 4.71
N THR A 34 3.30 13.87 5.37
CA THR A 34 4.45 14.64 5.83
C THR A 34 5.64 14.41 4.92
N ARG A 35 6.25 15.51 4.43
CA ARG A 35 7.51 15.48 3.70
C ARG A 35 8.66 15.51 4.70
N VAL A 36 9.58 14.57 4.58
CA VAL A 36 10.74 14.42 5.46
C VAL A 36 11.95 14.18 4.57
N SER A 37 12.99 14.99 4.73
CA SER A 37 14.26 14.77 4.04
C SER A 37 15.13 13.84 4.89
N LEU A 38 15.47 12.67 4.35
CA LEU A 38 16.27 11.64 5.03
C LEU A 38 17.66 11.55 4.38
N PRO A 39 18.74 11.29 5.13
CA PRO A 39 20.07 11.08 4.54
C PRO A 39 20.04 9.88 3.59
N GLU A 40 20.61 10.02 2.39
CA GLU A 40 20.68 8.93 1.40
C GLU A 40 21.41 7.71 1.95
N ASP A 41 22.51 7.92 2.70
CA ASP A 41 23.29 6.87 3.34
C ASP A 41 22.44 5.96 4.26
N LEU A 42 21.41 6.51 4.92
CA LEU A 42 20.50 5.74 5.79
C LEU A 42 19.54 4.85 4.99
N LEU A 43 19.23 5.25 3.74
CA LEU A 43 18.28 4.56 2.87
C LEU A 43 18.97 3.52 1.98
N GLU A 44 20.22 3.76 1.59
CA GLU A 44 21.02 2.83 0.78
C GLU A 44 21.56 1.64 1.58
N ASP A 45 22.15 1.91 2.75
CA ASP A 45 22.79 0.86 3.55
C ASP A 45 21.83 0.27 4.60
N PRO A 46 21.44 -1.02 4.46
CA PRO A 46 20.60 -1.67 5.46
C PRO A 46 21.26 -1.77 6.83
N GLU A 47 22.59 -1.89 6.92
CA GLU A 47 23.27 -2.03 8.20
C GLU A 47 23.14 -0.76 9.05
N ILE A 48 23.31 0.42 8.41
CA ILE A 48 23.12 1.72 9.07
C ILE A 48 21.68 1.88 9.54
N PHE A 49 20.70 1.48 8.71
CA PHE A 49 19.30 1.53 9.09
C PHE A 49 19.00 0.65 10.31
N PHE A 50 19.50 -0.58 10.35
CA PHE A 50 19.27 -1.50 11.47
C PHE A 50 20.04 -1.11 12.73
N GLU A 51 21.20 -0.47 12.61
CA GLU A 51 21.93 0.08 13.76
C GLU A 51 21.11 1.21 14.42
N VAL A 52 20.60 2.14 13.62
CA VAL A 52 19.75 3.25 14.10
C VAL A 52 18.42 2.72 14.64
N VAL A 53 17.77 1.80 13.92
CA VAL A 53 16.46 1.23 14.26
C VAL A 53 16.65 -0.14 14.94
N SER A 54 17.27 -0.11 16.12
CA SER A 54 17.56 -1.28 16.94
C SER A 54 16.85 -1.27 18.30
N LEU A 55 16.81 -2.43 18.95
CA LEU A 55 16.29 -2.57 20.31
C LEU A 55 17.09 -1.73 21.32
N SER A 56 18.40 -1.60 21.12
CA SER A 56 19.28 -0.74 21.92
C SER A 56 18.87 0.72 21.81
N THR A 57 18.63 1.24 20.60
CA THR A 57 18.15 2.62 20.42
C THR A 57 16.79 2.83 21.08
N TRP A 58 15.91 1.82 21.00
CA TRP A 58 14.60 1.88 21.66
C TRP A 58 14.70 2.02 23.18
N GLN A 59 15.60 1.26 23.82
CA GLN A 59 15.73 1.22 25.27
C GLN A 59 16.61 2.34 25.85
N GLU A 60 17.67 2.73 25.14
CA GLU A 60 18.73 3.60 25.68
C GLU A 60 18.59 5.07 25.24
N VAL A 61 18.01 5.33 24.06
CA VAL A 61 17.97 6.68 23.47
C VAL A 61 16.60 7.33 23.59
N LEU A 62 15.52 6.56 23.50
CA LEU A 62 14.16 7.10 23.55
C LEU A 62 13.71 7.40 24.98
N THR A 63 13.17 8.59 25.18
CA THR A 63 12.51 8.97 26.44
C THR A 63 11.20 8.21 26.65
N ASP A 64 10.77 8.06 27.91
CA ASP A 64 9.51 7.39 28.26
C ASP A 64 8.30 7.99 27.51
N ALA A 65 8.26 9.33 27.37
CA ALA A 65 7.20 10.02 26.64
C ALA A 65 7.19 9.68 25.13
N GLN A 66 8.37 9.56 24.52
CA GLN A 66 8.49 9.15 23.11
C GLN A 66 8.10 7.68 22.93
N GLN A 67 8.51 6.80 23.85
CA GLN A 67 8.11 5.40 23.81
C GLN A 67 6.59 5.24 23.98
N GLU A 68 5.96 5.99 24.87
CA GLU A 68 4.50 6.00 25.01
C GLU A 68 3.82 6.48 23.74
N HIS A 69 4.33 7.56 23.12
CA HIS A 69 3.81 8.04 21.85
C HIS A 69 3.95 6.98 20.74
N LEU A 70 5.09 6.32 20.62
CA LEU A 70 5.32 5.27 19.62
C LEU A 70 4.43 4.04 19.86
N LYS A 71 4.14 3.69 21.13
CA LYS A 71 3.20 2.63 21.48
C LYS A 71 1.76 2.91 21.03
N THR A 72 1.39 4.17 20.76
CA THR A 72 0.06 4.50 20.21
C THR A 72 -0.12 4.03 18.76
N PHE A 73 0.97 3.88 18.00
CA PHE A 73 0.94 3.36 16.63
C PHE A 73 0.98 1.83 16.57
N LEU A 74 1.27 1.17 17.70
CA LEU A 74 1.25 -0.29 17.79
C LEU A 74 -0.19 -0.80 17.94
N PRO A 75 -0.45 -2.04 17.50
CA PRO A 75 -1.77 -2.65 17.66
C PRO A 75 -2.20 -2.66 19.12
N HIS A 76 -3.44 -2.24 19.36
CA HIS A 76 -4.07 -2.25 20.67
C HIS A 76 -4.83 -3.56 20.88
N PHE A 77 -4.49 -4.30 21.94
CA PHE A 77 -5.19 -5.52 22.30
C PHE A 77 -6.15 -5.28 23.47
N PRO A 78 -7.33 -5.93 23.46
CA PRO A 78 -8.33 -5.75 24.51
C PRO A 78 -7.88 -6.31 25.87
N GLU A 79 -7.03 -7.33 25.89
CA GLU A 79 -6.43 -7.87 27.11
C GLU A 79 -4.90 -7.72 27.10
N ASN A 80 -4.36 -7.40 28.28
CA ASN A 80 -2.93 -7.40 28.59
C ASN A 80 -2.04 -6.62 27.60
N ASN A 81 -2.55 -5.47 27.15
CA ASN A 81 -1.98 -4.68 26.05
C ASN A 81 -0.49 -4.35 26.24
N ARG A 82 -0.07 -3.98 27.45
CA ARG A 82 1.34 -3.60 27.72
C ARG A 82 2.30 -4.76 27.54
N GLU A 83 1.95 -5.95 28.02
CA GLU A 83 2.80 -7.13 27.88
C GLU A 83 2.86 -7.61 26.43
N HIS A 84 1.73 -7.61 25.73
CA HIS A 84 1.68 -7.95 24.31
C HIS A 84 2.45 -6.97 23.45
N GLN A 85 2.34 -5.66 23.71
CA GLN A 85 3.11 -4.64 22.99
C GLN A 85 4.61 -4.79 23.22
N ASN A 86 5.06 -5.04 24.46
CA ASN A 86 6.47 -5.26 24.74
C ASN A 86 7.00 -6.53 24.03
N LYS A 87 6.22 -7.62 24.00
CA LYS A 87 6.58 -8.83 23.23
C LYS A 87 6.68 -8.54 21.73
N ILE A 88 5.75 -7.76 21.18
CA ILE A 88 5.78 -7.37 19.76
C ILE A 88 6.99 -6.50 19.46
N ILE A 89 7.35 -5.55 20.33
CA ILE A 89 8.54 -4.71 20.16
C ILE A 89 9.80 -5.58 20.13
N SER A 90 9.94 -6.51 21.07
CA SER A 90 11.07 -7.45 21.07
C SER A 90 11.10 -8.32 19.81
N ALA A 91 9.96 -8.85 19.37
CA ALA A 91 9.83 -9.63 18.14
C ALA A 91 10.10 -8.81 16.86
N LEU A 92 9.72 -7.53 16.85
CA LEU A 92 9.94 -6.61 15.74
C LEU A 92 11.43 -6.41 15.49
N PHE A 93 12.18 -6.13 16.57
CA PHE A 93 13.62 -5.89 16.50
C PHE A 93 14.46 -7.18 16.44
N SER A 94 13.94 -8.33 16.87
CA SER A 94 14.62 -9.63 16.74
C SER A 94 14.61 -10.18 15.31
N GLY A 95 13.88 -9.54 14.39
CA GLY A 95 13.78 -10.00 13.00
C GLY A 95 12.71 -11.06 12.77
N GLU A 96 11.76 -11.28 13.70
CA GLU A 96 10.70 -12.25 13.53
C GLU A 96 9.79 -11.92 12.33
N ASN A 97 9.17 -12.96 11.77
CA ASN A 97 8.27 -12.85 10.64
C ASN A 97 6.84 -12.57 11.13
N PHE A 98 6.28 -11.43 10.72
CA PHE A 98 4.90 -11.05 11.04
C PHE A 98 3.96 -11.41 9.90
N ARG A 99 4.28 -10.94 8.69
CA ARG A 99 3.45 -11.14 7.50
C ARG A 99 4.30 -11.05 6.24
N PHE A 100 4.73 -12.21 5.75
CA PHE A 100 5.62 -12.33 4.58
C PHE A 100 6.97 -11.61 4.77
N GLY A 101 7.51 -11.68 5.99
CA GLY A 101 8.78 -11.09 6.38
C GLY A 101 8.67 -10.25 7.65
N ASN A 102 9.82 -9.71 8.06
CA ASN A 102 9.91 -8.76 9.14
C ASN A 102 9.57 -7.34 8.64
N PRO A 103 8.70 -6.58 9.34
CA PRO A 103 8.30 -5.24 8.91
C PRO A 103 9.46 -4.27 8.72
N LEU A 104 10.52 -4.33 9.54
CA LEU A 104 11.67 -3.43 9.41
C LEU A 104 12.46 -3.74 8.13
N HIS A 105 12.62 -5.02 7.79
CA HIS A 105 13.28 -5.44 6.55
C HIS A 105 12.47 -5.05 5.31
N ILE A 106 11.15 -5.17 5.39
CA ILE A 106 10.25 -4.73 4.32
C ILE A 106 10.32 -3.21 4.17
N ALA A 107 10.28 -2.46 5.29
CA ALA A 107 10.41 -1.00 5.28
C ALA A 107 11.75 -0.58 4.67
N GLN A 108 12.87 -1.19 5.07
CA GLN A 108 14.18 -0.88 4.52
C GLN A 108 14.25 -1.11 3.01
N LYS A 109 13.67 -2.22 2.54
CA LYS A 109 13.59 -2.48 1.11
C LYS A 109 12.73 -1.42 0.39
N LEU A 110 11.62 -1.00 0.98
CA LEU A 110 10.76 0.05 0.41
C LEU A 110 11.48 1.41 0.36
N PHE A 111 12.29 1.73 1.38
CA PHE A 111 13.12 2.93 1.38
C PHE A 111 14.14 2.88 0.25
N ARG A 112 14.92 1.81 0.15
CA ARG A 112 15.90 1.61 -0.93
C ARG A 112 15.30 1.60 -2.33
N ASP A 113 14.07 1.09 -2.48
CA ASP A 113 13.37 1.07 -3.77
C ASP A 113 12.74 2.45 -4.11
N GLY A 114 12.96 3.50 -3.31
CA GLY A 114 12.41 4.84 -3.53
C GLY A 114 10.88 4.90 -3.37
N HIS A 115 10.30 3.97 -2.62
CA HIS A 115 8.84 3.82 -2.49
C HIS A 115 8.19 5.00 -1.76
N PHE A 116 8.95 5.86 -1.11
CA PHE A 116 8.43 7.05 -0.43
C PHE A 116 8.69 8.34 -1.20
N ASN A 117 9.37 8.31 -2.35
CA ASN A 117 9.56 9.49 -3.16
C ASN A 117 8.19 10.09 -3.58
N PRO A 118 7.95 11.41 -3.38
CA PRO A 118 6.66 12.05 -3.61
C PRO A 118 6.09 11.79 -5.00
N GLU A 119 6.93 11.75 -6.04
CA GLU A 119 6.48 11.49 -7.41
C GLU A 119 5.98 10.06 -7.56
N VAL A 120 6.69 9.09 -6.99
CA VAL A 120 6.32 7.68 -7.06
C VAL A 120 5.05 7.42 -6.22
N VAL A 121 4.89 8.10 -5.08
CA VAL A 121 3.67 8.03 -4.27
C VAL A 121 2.48 8.61 -5.04
N LYS A 122 2.63 9.79 -5.64
CA LYS A 122 1.59 10.45 -6.46
C LYS A 122 1.17 9.56 -7.62
N TYR A 123 2.13 9.00 -8.35
CA TYR A 123 1.86 8.09 -9.47
C TYR A 123 1.11 6.84 -9.02
N ARG A 124 1.52 6.21 -7.91
CA ARG A 124 0.82 5.03 -7.36
C ARG A 124 -0.62 5.34 -6.97
N GLN A 125 -0.87 6.48 -6.32
CA GLN A 125 -2.23 6.90 -5.98
C GLN A 125 -3.11 7.08 -7.21
N LEU A 126 -2.58 7.69 -8.28
CA LEU A 126 -3.28 7.84 -9.56
C LEU A 126 -3.59 6.47 -10.19
N CYS A 127 -2.61 5.57 -10.17
CA CYS A 127 -2.78 4.21 -10.69
C CYS A 127 -3.89 3.47 -9.94
N LEU A 128 -3.90 3.48 -8.60
CA LEU A 128 -4.94 2.84 -7.79
C LEU A 128 -6.33 3.42 -8.07
N LYS A 129 -6.46 4.75 -8.15
CA LYS A 129 -7.75 5.41 -8.47
C LYS A 129 -8.26 5.01 -9.85
N SER A 130 -7.40 5.02 -10.87
CA SER A 130 -7.77 4.63 -12.23
C SER A 130 -8.15 3.15 -12.35
N GLN A 131 -7.40 2.27 -11.69
CA GLN A 131 -7.71 0.83 -11.64
C GLN A 131 -9.04 0.57 -10.95
N TYR A 132 -9.31 1.26 -9.83
CA TYR A 132 -10.58 1.12 -9.12
C TYR A 132 -11.78 1.58 -9.96
N LYS A 133 -11.65 2.71 -10.69
CA LYS A 133 -12.68 3.17 -11.63
C LYS A 133 -12.94 2.12 -12.72
N ARG A 134 -11.89 1.56 -13.32
CA ARG A 134 -12.00 0.50 -14.34
C ARG A 134 -12.63 -0.76 -13.76
N TYR A 135 -12.27 -1.14 -12.54
CA TYR A 135 -12.85 -2.27 -11.83
C TYR A 135 -14.36 -2.11 -11.67
N LEU A 136 -14.84 -0.95 -11.20
CA LEU A 136 -16.28 -0.68 -11.07
C LEU A 136 -17.02 -0.80 -12.40
N SER A 137 -16.48 -0.22 -13.48
CA SER A 137 -17.08 -0.36 -14.82
C SER A 137 -17.08 -1.82 -15.30
N SER A 138 -15.99 -2.55 -15.04
CA SER A 138 -15.90 -3.98 -15.40
C SER A 138 -16.93 -4.84 -14.65
N GLN A 139 -17.23 -4.51 -13.39
CA GLN A 139 -18.24 -5.19 -12.59
C GLN A 139 -19.64 -4.99 -13.18
N GLN A 140 -20.00 -3.77 -13.56
CA GLN A 140 -21.29 -3.50 -14.22
C GLN A 140 -21.42 -4.26 -15.54
N GLN A 141 -20.36 -4.25 -16.35
CA GLN A 141 -20.35 -4.98 -17.61
C GLN A 141 -20.42 -6.50 -17.41
N TYR A 142 -19.78 -7.02 -16.36
CA TYR A 142 -19.87 -8.41 -15.97
C TYR A 142 -21.32 -8.80 -15.66
N PHE A 143 -22.03 -8.06 -14.81
CA PHE A 143 -23.43 -8.34 -14.50
C PHE A 143 -24.33 -8.24 -15.73
N TYR A 144 -24.13 -7.24 -16.58
CA TYR A 144 -24.89 -7.11 -17.83
C TYR A 144 -24.68 -8.32 -18.76
N ARG A 145 -23.43 -8.77 -18.92
CA ARG A 145 -23.11 -9.97 -19.72
C ARG A 145 -23.73 -11.22 -19.10
N LEU A 146 -23.66 -11.37 -17.79
CA LEU A 146 -24.24 -12.51 -17.06
C LEU A 146 -25.76 -12.55 -17.25
N LEU A 147 -26.46 -11.42 -17.10
CA LEU A 147 -27.90 -11.33 -17.33
C LEU A 147 -28.28 -11.72 -18.76
N LYS A 148 -27.52 -11.26 -19.77
CA LYS A 148 -27.73 -11.67 -21.16
C LYS A 148 -27.59 -13.18 -21.36
N GLN A 149 -26.58 -13.79 -20.76
CA GLN A 149 -26.39 -15.24 -20.85
C GLN A 149 -27.53 -16.02 -20.20
N ILE A 150 -28.00 -15.59 -19.02
CA ILE A 150 -29.16 -16.20 -18.34
C ILE A 150 -30.44 -16.04 -19.17
N LEU A 151 -30.65 -14.87 -19.79
CA LEU A 151 -31.82 -14.64 -20.63
C LEU A 151 -31.78 -15.52 -21.89
N ALA A 152 -30.61 -15.63 -22.52
CA ALA A 152 -30.40 -16.45 -23.72
C ALA A 152 -30.65 -17.94 -23.44
N SER A 153 -30.13 -18.48 -22.33
CA SER A 153 -30.37 -19.89 -21.97
C SER A 153 -31.85 -20.20 -21.71
N ARG A 154 -32.60 -19.27 -21.11
CA ARG A 154 -34.05 -19.40 -20.92
C ARG A 154 -34.83 -19.38 -22.23
N ASN A 155 -34.48 -18.49 -23.15
CA ASN A 155 -35.12 -18.44 -24.47
C ASN A 155 -34.83 -19.69 -25.32
N VAL A 156 -33.62 -20.26 -25.21
CA VAL A 156 -33.27 -21.53 -25.87
C VAL A 156 -34.13 -22.69 -25.33
N SER A 157 -34.43 -22.74 -24.03
CA SER A 157 -35.37 -23.74 -23.48
C SER A 157 -36.80 -23.58 -24.00
N ILE A 158 -37.24 -22.35 -24.29
CA ILE A 158 -38.60 -22.08 -24.80
C ILE A 158 -38.70 -22.44 -26.30
N PHE A 159 -37.66 -22.17 -27.09
CA PHE A 159 -37.63 -22.54 -28.52
C PHE A 159 -37.25 -24.01 -28.78
N GLY A 160 -36.60 -24.69 -27.82
CA GLY A 160 -36.30 -26.12 -27.86
C GLY A 160 -37.45 -27.03 -27.40
N ALA A 161 -38.48 -26.46 -26.77
CA ALA A 161 -39.71 -27.16 -26.40
C ALA A 161 -40.81 -26.90 -27.43
N GLN A 162 -40.60 -27.31 -28.69
CA GLN A 162 -41.76 -27.53 -29.57
C GLN A 162 -42.61 -28.66 -28.99
N PRO A 163 -43.95 -28.52 -28.92
CA PRO A 163 -44.81 -29.63 -28.55
C PRO A 163 -44.68 -30.68 -29.66
N ALA A 164 -44.28 -31.90 -29.30
CA ALA A 164 -44.45 -33.06 -30.15
C ALA A 164 -45.95 -33.18 -30.48
N LEU A 165 -46.34 -32.73 -31.67
CA LEU A 165 -47.63 -33.05 -32.24
C LEU A 165 -47.62 -34.55 -32.58
N PRO A 166 -48.52 -35.38 -32.02
CA PRO A 166 -48.61 -36.76 -32.43
C PRO A 166 -49.11 -36.77 -33.89
N CYS A 167 -48.34 -37.41 -34.77
CA CYS A 167 -48.81 -37.79 -36.10
C CYS A 167 -50.06 -38.68 -35.91
N VAL A 168 -51.22 -38.15 -36.29
CA VAL A 168 -52.43 -38.96 -36.46
C VAL A 168 -52.34 -39.59 -37.85
N LEU A 169 -52.35 -40.93 -37.87
CA LEU A 169 -52.42 -41.79 -39.05
C LEU A 169 -53.89 -42.18 -39.31
#